data_AF-A0A7X2LN07-F1
#
_entry.id   AF-A0A7X2LN07-F1
#
_cell.length_a   1.000
_cell.length_b   1.000
_cell.length_c   1.000
_cell.angle_alpha   90.00
_cell.angle_beta   90.00
_cell.angle_gamma   90.00
#
_symmetry.space_group_name_H-M   'P 1'
#
loop_
_entity.id
_entity.type
_entity.pdbx_description
1 polymer ?
#
loop_
_entity_poly.entity_id
_entity_poly.type
_entity_poly.pdbx_seq_one_letter_code
_entity_poly.pdbx_strand_id
1 'polypeptide(L)'
;MKRIFFAAFPLFMSGAAQALDATDMFSKCAVVKDDKKRLACYDNIRDAAVKEYQAAQQPVKGYAWMKFSDLKVDIKELNGKKVMVGALAQTIGEQLLIKSDELDMNPVFATYDKLPREDRKKLANGCQVILCKGVFYGTVRQLPLGVPGLVLDQVEWK
;
A
#
# COMPACT_ATOMS: atom_id res chain seq x y z
N MET A 1 -14.69 -45.64 -26.30
CA MET A 1 -15.37 -44.36 -26.02
C MET A 1 -14.95 -43.89 -24.63
N LYS A 2 -14.14 -42.84 -24.54
CA LYS A 2 -13.49 -42.38 -23.29
C LYS A 2 -14.25 -41.13 -22.81
N ARG A 3 -14.94 -41.22 -21.67
CA ARG A 3 -15.76 -40.13 -21.11
C ARG A 3 -14.83 -39.10 -20.45
N ILE A 4 -14.85 -37.87 -20.93
CA ILE A 4 -14.15 -36.73 -20.35
C ILE A 4 -15.06 -36.12 -19.29
N PHE A 5 -14.65 -36.17 -18.02
CA PHE A 5 -15.28 -35.44 -16.92
C PHE A 5 -14.82 -33.98 -16.97
N PHE A 6 -15.74 -33.06 -17.24
CA PHE A 6 -15.53 -31.63 -17.03
C PHE A 6 -15.69 -31.33 -15.53
N ALA A 7 -14.59 -30.99 -14.86
CA ALA A 7 -14.64 -30.42 -13.51
C ALA A 7 -14.89 -28.91 -13.63
N ALA A 8 -16.09 -28.48 -13.23
CA ALA A 8 -16.44 -27.08 -13.04
C ALA A 8 -15.63 -26.54 -11.85
N PHE A 9 -14.72 -25.61 -12.12
CA PHE A 9 -13.98 -24.89 -11.08
C PHE A 9 -14.86 -23.72 -10.60
N PRO A 10 -15.28 -23.67 -9.33
CA PRO A 10 -16.01 -22.53 -8.81
C PRO A 10 -15.07 -21.32 -8.72
N LEU A 11 -15.47 -20.24 -9.38
CA LEU A 11 -14.90 -18.91 -9.23
C LEU A 11 -15.04 -18.48 -7.76
N PHE A 12 -13.94 -18.52 -7.00
CA PHE A 12 -13.91 -17.97 -5.65
C PHE A 12 -13.74 -16.44 -5.71
N MET A 13 -14.89 -15.77 -5.58
CA MET A 13 -15.15 -14.55 -4.82
C MET A 13 -14.06 -13.49 -4.74
N SER A 14 -14.29 -12.44 -5.53
CA SER A 14 -14.15 -11.01 -5.23
C SER A 14 -13.70 -10.66 -3.80
N GLY A 15 -12.47 -10.14 -3.67
CA GLY A 15 -12.04 -9.39 -2.50
C GLY A 15 -12.77 -8.05 -2.44
N ALA A 16 -13.79 -7.93 -1.60
CA ALA A 16 -14.38 -6.64 -1.26
C ALA A 16 -13.42 -5.88 -0.34
N ALA A 17 -12.79 -4.84 -0.87
CA ALA A 17 -12.18 -3.81 -0.03
C ALA A 17 -13.33 -3.11 0.73
N GLN A 18 -13.56 -3.52 1.97
CA GLN A 18 -14.51 -2.86 2.86
C GLN A 18 -13.91 -1.52 3.29
N ALA A 19 -14.25 -0.45 2.57
CA ALA A 19 -14.14 0.88 3.14
C ALA A 19 -15.09 0.91 4.34
N LEU A 20 -14.58 1.28 5.52
CA LEU A 20 -15.40 1.55 6.70
C LEU A 20 -16.48 2.58 6.31
N ASP A 21 -17.74 2.15 6.24
CA ASP A 21 -18.88 3.02 5.98
C ASP A 21 -19.15 3.89 7.22
N ALA A 22 -18.34 4.93 7.39
CA ALA A 22 -18.42 5.85 8.52
C ALA A 22 -19.67 6.75 8.45
N THR A 23 -20.42 6.72 7.34
CA THR A 23 -21.59 7.56 7.07
C THR A 23 -22.68 7.38 8.14
N ASP A 24 -22.89 6.14 8.60
CA ASP A 24 -23.85 5.82 9.67
C ASP A 24 -23.42 6.36 11.04
N MET A 25 -22.12 6.43 11.30
CA MET A 25 -21.62 6.97 12.58
C MET A 25 -21.77 8.50 12.61
N PHE A 26 -21.47 9.18 11.51
CA PHE A 26 -21.62 10.64 11.41
C PHE A 26 -23.08 11.10 11.43
N SER A 27 -24.01 10.33 10.86
CA SER A 27 -25.45 10.64 10.87
C SER A 27 -26.05 10.60 12.27
N LYS A 28 -25.58 9.69 13.14
CA LYS A 28 -25.99 9.59 14.55
C LYS A 28 -25.55 10.80 15.38
N CYS A 29 -24.42 11.42 15.06
CA CYS A 29 -24.00 12.66 15.72
C CYS A 29 -24.80 13.87 15.26
N ALA A 30 -25.26 13.90 13.99
CA ALA A 30 -25.96 15.06 13.42
C ALA A 30 -27.30 15.36 14.11
N VAL A 31 -27.98 14.35 14.64
CA VAL A 31 -29.28 14.48 15.33
C VAL A 31 -29.16 14.90 16.80
N VAL A 32 -27.94 15.01 17.34
CA VAL A 32 -27.71 15.47 18.71
C VAL A 32 -27.97 16.99 18.80
N LYS A 33 -28.97 17.38 19.59
CA LYS A 33 -29.43 18.78 19.70
C LYS A 33 -28.49 19.69 20.52
N ASP A 34 -27.74 19.11 21.45
CA ASP A 34 -26.80 19.83 22.29
C ASP A 34 -25.46 19.98 21.55
N ASP A 35 -25.06 21.21 21.29
CA ASP A 35 -23.86 21.50 20.48
C ASP A 35 -22.58 20.93 21.07
N LYS A 36 -22.43 20.97 22.40
CA LYS A 36 -21.25 20.46 23.09
C LYS A 36 -21.17 18.94 23.00
N LYS A 37 -22.30 18.26 23.17
CA LYS A 37 -22.41 16.80 23.02
C LYS A 37 -22.25 16.34 21.57
N ARG A 38 -22.77 17.12 20.62
CA ARG A 38 -22.63 16.87 19.19
C ARG A 38 -21.17 16.95 18.75
N LEU A 39 -20.45 17.99 19.18
CA LEU A 39 -19.02 18.13 18.89
C LEU A 39 -18.22 16.96 19.47
N ALA A 40 -18.46 16.61 20.73
CA ALA A 40 -17.80 15.47 21.36
C ALA A 40 -18.08 14.13 20.63
N CYS A 41 -19.28 13.96 20.07
CA CYS A 41 -19.63 12.80 19.25
C CYS A 41 -18.76 12.71 17.99
N TYR A 42 -18.57 13.83 17.28
CA TYR A 42 -17.69 13.88 16.09
C TYR A 42 -16.23 13.66 16.44
N ASP A 43 -15.75 14.27 17.52
CA ASP A 43 -14.37 14.09 17.99
C ASP A 43 -14.08 12.62 18.30
N ASN A 44 -15.00 11.91 18.95
CA ASN A 44 -14.83 10.47 19.22
C ASN A 44 -14.72 9.62 17.94
N ILE A 45 -15.51 9.93 16.91
CA ILE A 45 -15.42 9.20 15.62
C ILE A 45 -14.08 9.50 14.94
N ARG A 46 -13.68 10.77 14.91
CA ARG A 46 -12.38 11.18 14.36
C ARG A 46 -11.24 10.47 15.09
N ASP A 47 -11.24 10.50 16.41
CA ASP A 47 -10.16 9.97 17.23
C ASP A 47 -10.09 8.44 17.14
N ALA A 48 -11.24 7.75 17.02
CA ALA A 48 -11.29 6.33 16.71
C ALA A 48 -10.68 6.02 15.34
N ALA A 49 -11.04 6.77 14.30
CA ALA A 49 -10.49 6.60 12.96
C ALA A 49 -8.98 6.90 12.90
N VAL A 50 -8.51 7.92 13.63
CA VAL A 50 -7.08 8.23 13.77
C VAL A 50 -6.35 7.11 14.50
N LYS A 51 -6.94 6.56 15.57
CA LYS A 51 -6.35 5.47 16.33
C LYS A 51 -6.27 4.17 15.53
N GLU A 52 -7.29 3.85 14.74
CA GLU A 52 -7.25 2.72 13.81
C GLU A 52 -6.20 2.92 12.71
N TYR A 53 -6.11 4.13 12.16
CA TYR A 53 -5.07 4.49 11.20
C TYR A 53 -3.66 4.36 11.80
N GLN A 54 -3.46 4.79 13.04
CA GLN A 54 -2.19 4.63 13.77
C GLN A 54 -1.90 3.16 14.12
N ALA A 55 -2.92 2.37 14.47
CA ALA A 55 -2.79 0.94 14.74
C ALA A 55 -2.43 0.14 13.47
N ALA A 56 -2.97 0.52 12.31
CA ALA A 56 -2.58 -0.01 11.01
C ALA A 56 -1.17 0.44 10.56
N GLN A 57 -0.60 1.46 11.21
CA GLN A 57 0.78 1.92 11.03
C GLN A 57 1.75 1.35 12.07
N GLN A 58 1.30 0.41 12.92
CA GLN A 58 2.20 -0.27 13.86
C GLN A 58 3.41 -0.81 13.08
N PRO A 59 4.64 -0.43 13.46
CA PRO A 59 5.82 -0.81 12.71
C PRO A 59 5.93 -2.33 12.69
N VAL A 60 5.75 -2.92 11.50
CA VAL A 60 6.19 -4.30 11.25
C VAL A 60 7.65 -4.35 11.67
N LYS A 61 8.00 -5.28 12.57
CA LYS A 61 9.23 -5.25 13.38
C LYS A 61 10.45 -4.79 12.58
N GLY A 62 10.87 -3.53 12.81
CA GLY A 62 12.05 -2.93 12.19
C GLY A 62 11.82 -2.06 10.95
N TYR A 63 10.59 -1.83 10.50
CA TYR A 63 10.26 -0.90 9.40
C TYR A 63 9.58 0.36 9.94
N ALA A 64 10.04 1.53 9.51
CA ALA A 64 9.36 2.79 9.79
C ALA A 64 8.30 3.06 8.71
N TRP A 65 7.05 3.30 9.12
CA TRP A 65 6.05 3.83 8.20
C TRP A 65 6.44 5.25 7.77
N MET A 66 6.30 5.54 6.49
CA MET A 66 6.47 6.91 5.99
C MET A 66 5.53 7.21 4.83
N LYS A 67 5.23 8.50 4.66
CA LYS A 67 4.54 8.95 3.45
C LYS A 67 5.52 8.88 2.29
N PHE A 68 4.98 8.63 1.09
CA PHE A 68 5.82 8.56 -0.10
C PHE A 68 6.49 9.90 -0.45
N SER A 69 5.86 11.03 -0.10
CA SER A 69 6.48 12.36 -0.19
C SER A 69 7.75 12.47 0.65
N ASP A 70 7.70 12.01 1.89
CA ASP A 70 8.79 12.11 2.85
C ASP A 70 9.94 11.21 2.40
N LEU A 71 9.61 10.00 1.89
CA LEU A 71 10.59 9.13 1.26
C LEU A 71 11.34 9.86 0.14
N LYS A 72 10.65 10.53 -0.79
CA LYS A 72 11.30 11.20 -1.94
C LYS A 72 12.28 12.30 -1.51
N VAL A 73 11.89 13.11 -0.52
CA VAL A 73 12.71 14.24 -0.05
C VAL A 73 13.92 13.72 0.71
N ASP A 74 13.72 12.70 1.56
CA ASP A 74 14.73 12.26 2.52
C ASP A 74 15.54 11.05 2.04
N ILE A 75 15.28 10.50 0.84
CA ILE A 75 15.83 9.20 0.40
C ILE A 75 17.36 9.10 0.49
N LYS A 76 18.06 10.23 0.33
CA LYS A 76 19.53 10.28 0.42
C LYS A 76 20.03 10.08 1.85
N GLU A 77 19.29 10.57 2.83
CA GLU A 77 19.61 10.48 4.27
C GLU A 77 19.17 9.14 4.87
N LEU A 78 18.26 8.46 4.18
CA LEU A 78 17.69 7.19 4.62
C LEU A 78 18.52 5.97 4.24
N ASN A 79 19.73 6.12 3.67
CA ASN A 79 20.53 4.99 3.24
C ASN A 79 20.74 3.95 4.37
N GLY A 80 20.38 2.69 4.10
CA GLY A 80 20.41 1.59 5.06
C GLY A 80 19.21 1.50 6.01
N LYS A 81 18.28 2.47 5.98
CA LYS A 81 17.05 2.43 6.78
C LYS A 81 16.00 1.54 6.14
N LYS A 82 15.27 0.83 6.99
CA LYS A 82 14.12 0.01 6.63
C LYS A 82 12.85 0.85 6.69
N VAL A 83 12.13 0.91 5.58
CA VAL A 83 10.94 1.74 5.43
C VAL A 83 9.79 0.94 4.84
N MET A 84 8.58 1.29 5.25
CA MET A 84 7.36 0.79 4.63
C MET A 84 6.54 1.97 4.11
N VAL A 85 6.06 1.86 2.87
CA VAL A 85 5.36 2.95 2.19
C VAL A 85 4.18 2.44 1.38
N GLY A 86 3.04 3.11 1.51
CA GLY A 86 1.90 2.89 0.62
C GLY A 86 2.11 3.62 -0.71
N ALA A 87 2.04 2.90 -1.82
CA ALA A 87 2.32 3.44 -3.15
C ALA A 87 1.67 2.64 -4.28
N LEU A 88 1.92 3.06 -5.52
CA LEU A 88 1.65 2.32 -6.75
C LEU A 88 2.95 1.75 -7.32
N ALA A 89 2.92 0.52 -7.81
CA ALA A 89 4.01 -0.12 -8.51
C ALA A 89 3.74 -0.13 -10.02
N GLN A 90 4.76 0.29 -10.78
CA GLN A 90 4.82 0.16 -12.23
C GLN A 90 6.10 -0.57 -12.64
N THR A 91 6.00 -1.60 -13.46
CA THR A 91 7.16 -2.30 -14.02
C THR A 91 7.35 -1.87 -15.47
N ILE A 92 8.55 -1.40 -15.82
CA ILE A 92 8.94 -1.04 -17.18
C ILE A 92 10.24 -1.77 -17.51
N GLY A 93 10.17 -2.75 -18.41
CA GLY A 93 11.27 -3.69 -18.62
C GLY A 93 11.58 -4.46 -17.33
N GLU A 94 12.82 -4.39 -16.86
CA GLU A 94 13.27 -5.00 -15.60
C GLU A 94 13.28 -4.01 -14.42
N GLN A 95 12.84 -2.77 -14.65
CA GLN A 95 12.83 -1.73 -13.64
C GLN A 95 11.48 -1.67 -12.94
N LEU A 96 11.49 -1.62 -11.61
CA LEU A 96 10.32 -1.31 -10.81
C LEU A 96 10.36 0.15 -10.39
N LEU A 97 9.27 0.84 -10.70
CA LEU A 97 9.01 2.22 -10.32
C LEU A 97 7.94 2.23 -9.24
N ILE A 98 8.23 2.87 -8.12
CA ILE A 98 7.27 3.16 -7.06
C ILE A 98 6.79 4.59 -7.26
N LYS A 99 5.46 4.80 -7.25
CA LYS A 99 4.78 6.05 -7.61
C LYS A 99 3.77 6.46 -6.54
N SER A 100 3.58 7.77 -6.33
CA SER A 100 2.49 8.29 -5.46
C SER A 100 1.11 8.05 -6.07
N ASP A 101 1.02 8.22 -7.39
CA ASP A 101 -0.19 8.22 -8.17
C ASP A 101 0.12 7.90 -9.65
N GLU A 102 -0.89 7.85 -10.50
CA GLU A 102 -0.73 7.42 -11.89
C GLU A 102 0.07 8.41 -12.75
N LEU A 103 0.02 9.70 -12.41
CA LEU A 103 0.65 10.80 -13.14
C LEU A 103 2.03 11.18 -12.57
N ASP A 104 2.49 10.49 -11.53
CA ASP A 104 3.78 10.74 -10.90
C ASP A 104 4.94 10.56 -11.90
N MET A 105 5.57 11.68 -12.27
CA MET A 105 6.72 11.73 -13.17
C MET A 105 8.06 11.64 -12.44
N ASN A 106 8.08 11.57 -11.11
CA ASN A 106 9.29 11.45 -10.30
C ASN A 106 9.22 10.19 -9.42
N PRO A 107 9.26 8.99 -10.00
CA PRO A 107 9.17 7.74 -9.26
C PRO A 107 10.43 7.47 -8.44
N VAL A 108 10.29 6.64 -7.41
CA VAL A 108 11.43 6.03 -6.73
C VAL A 108 11.70 4.67 -7.37
N PHE A 109 12.94 4.44 -7.79
CA PHE A 109 13.35 3.14 -8.31
C PHE A 109 13.40 2.09 -7.19
N ALA A 110 13.03 0.86 -7.53
CA ALA A 110 13.12 -0.27 -6.62
C ALA A 110 13.62 -1.54 -7.33
N THR A 111 14.21 -2.44 -6.56
CA THR A 111 14.55 -3.81 -6.98
C THR A 111 13.68 -4.79 -6.21
N TYR A 112 13.20 -5.83 -6.89
CA TYR A 112 12.25 -6.79 -6.34
C TYR A 112 12.77 -8.24 -6.38
N ASP A 113 14.08 -8.44 -6.58
CA ASP A 113 14.68 -9.77 -6.74
C ASP A 113 14.54 -10.65 -5.50
N LYS A 114 14.45 -10.04 -4.32
CA LYS A 114 14.28 -10.72 -3.04
C LYS A 114 12.82 -11.07 -2.72
N LEU A 115 11.87 -10.57 -3.50
CA LEU A 115 10.46 -10.86 -3.24
C LEU A 115 10.12 -12.34 -3.50
N PRO A 116 9.10 -12.87 -2.81
CA PRO A 116 8.54 -14.18 -3.11
C PRO A 116 8.20 -14.32 -4.60
N ARG A 117 8.33 -15.55 -5.12
CA ARG A 117 8.13 -15.84 -6.56
C ARG A 117 6.80 -15.32 -7.10
N GLU A 118 5.72 -15.45 -6.35
CA GLU A 118 4.39 -15.02 -6.80
C GLU A 118 4.25 -13.49 -6.85
N ASP A 119 4.89 -12.75 -5.94
CA ASP A 119 4.94 -11.28 -6.00
C ASP A 119 5.77 -10.81 -7.20
N ARG A 120 6.92 -11.45 -7.46
CA ARG A 120 7.72 -11.19 -8.65
C ARG A 120 6.93 -11.48 -9.94
N LYS A 121 6.16 -12.56 -9.96
CA LYS A 121 5.29 -12.90 -11.10
C LYS A 121 4.19 -11.86 -11.31
N LYS A 122 3.60 -11.33 -10.24
CA LYS A 122 2.60 -10.26 -10.31
C LYS A 122 3.20 -8.97 -10.88
N LEU A 123 4.37 -8.56 -10.41
CA LEU A 123 5.11 -7.41 -10.94
C LEU A 123 5.41 -7.59 -12.44
N ALA A 124 5.96 -8.74 -12.82
CA ALA A 124 6.37 -9.02 -14.19
C ALA A 124 5.21 -9.01 -15.20
N ASN A 125 4.01 -9.45 -14.82
CA ASN A 125 2.90 -9.66 -15.76
C ASN A 125 1.70 -8.72 -15.56
N GLY A 126 1.54 -8.13 -14.37
CA GLY A 126 0.32 -7.44 -13.97
C GLY A 126 0.48 -5.93 -13.74
N CYS A 127 1.71 -5.45 -13.54
CA CYS A 127 1.96 -4.08 -13.07
C CYS A 127 2.59 -3.18 -14.14
N GLN A 128 2.42 -3.46 -15.42
CA GLN A 128 3.06 -2.71 -16.52
C GLN A 128 2.20 -1.53 -16.99
N VAL A 129 1.01 -1.85 -17.50
CA VAL A 129 0.01 -0.90 -18.00
C VAL A 129 -0.92 -0.47 -16.86
N ILE A 130 -1.36 -1.42 -16.06
CA ILE A 130 -2.18 -1.19 -14.87
C ILE A 130 -1.25 -1.08 -13.67
N LEU A 131 -1.40 -0.03 -12.89
CA LEU A 131 -0.60 0.20 -11.70
C LEU A 131 -1.08 -0.68 -10.54
N CYS A 132 -0.15 -1.36 -9.88
CA CYS A 132 -0.48 -2.22 -8.75
C CYS A 132 -0.39 -1.43 -7.44
N LYS A 133 -1.48 -1.34 -6.69
CA LYS A 133 -1.48 -0.69 -5.37
C LYS A 133 -1.00 -1.65 -4.29
N GLY A 134 -0.20 -1.13 -3.36
CA GLY A 134 0.27 -1.93 -2.22
C GLY A 134 1.00 -1.13 -1.15
N VAL A 135 1.40 -1.83 -0.10
CA VAL A 135 2.40 -1.37 0.88
C VAL A 135 3.70 -2.11 0.59
N PHE A 136 4.76 -1.35 0.37
CA PHE A 136 6.07 -1.85 -0.03
C PHE A 136 7.02 -1.72 1.15
N TYR A 137 7.62 -2.84 1.53
CA TYR A 137 8.58 -2.94 2.61
C TYR A 137 9.97 -3.13 2.01
N GLY A 138 10.90 -2.26 2.36
CA GLY A 138 12.25 -2.37 1.81
C GLY A 138 13.30 -1.62 2.60
N THR A 139 14.55 -1.84 2.20
CA THR A 139 15.70 -1.08 2.71
C THR A 139 16.12 -0.07 1.66
N VAL A 140 16.25 1.20 2.07
CA VAL A 140 16.79 2.24 1.18
C VAL A 140 18.27 1.96 0.92
N ARG A 141 18.68 1.94 -0.34
CA ARG A 141 20.05 1.66 -0.78
C ARG A 141 20.40 2.52 -1.99
N GLN A 142 21.70 2.62 -2.27
CA GLN A 142 22.19 3.01 -3.58
C GLN A 142 22.00 1.84 -4.55
N LEU A 143 21.18 2.04 -5.58
CA LEU A 143 20.97 1.10 -6.68
C LEU A 143 22.10 1.25 -7.72
N PRO A 144 22.18 0.35 -8.72
CA PRO A 144 23.12 0.52 -9.84
C PRO A 144 23.01 1.94 -10.42
N LEU A 145 24.15 2.50 -10.85
CA LEU A 145 24.32 3.90 -11.28
C LEU A 145 24.27 4.95 -10.14
N GLY A 146 24.29 4.54 -8.87
CA GLY A 146 24.38 5.48 -7.75
C GLY A 146 23.10 6.29 -7.54
N VAL A 147 21.97 5.73 -7.94
CA VAL A 147 20.63 6.30 -7.73
C VAL A 147 20.07 5.74 -6.42
N PRO A 148 19.64 6.57 -5.47
CA PRO A 148 18.99 6.07 -4.26
C PRO A 148 17.63 5.46 -4.61
N GLY A 149 17.33 4.31 -4.01
CA GLY A 149 16.11 3.56 -4.26
C GLY A 149 15.83 2.52 -3.19
N LEU A 150 14.86 1.65 -3.43
CA LEU A 150 14.43 0.62 -2.48
C LEU A 150 14.86 -0.78 -2.93
N VAL A 151 15.44 -1.55 -2.00
CA VAL A 151 15.54 -3.01 -2.15
C VAL A 151 14.36 -3.61 -1.39
N LEU A 152 13.38 -4.14 -2.12
CA LEU A 152 12.15 -4.65 -1.53
C LEU A 152 12.36 -6.03 -0.89
N ASP A 153 11.84 -6.17 0.32
CA ASP A 153 11.87 -7.41 1.10
C ASP A 153 10.48 -8.08 1.15
N GLN A 154 9.41 -7.28 1.11
CA GLN A 154 8.02 -7.75 1.16
C GLN A 154 7.08 -6.74 0.49
N VAL A 155 5.94 -7.22 -0.01
CA VAL A 155 4.83 -6.38 -0.50
C VAL A 155 3.50 -6.90 0.03
N GLU A 156 2.62 -5.99 0.41
CA GLU A 156 1.22 -6.27 0.74
C GLU A 156 0.31 -5.60 -0.29
N TRP A 157 -0.29 -6.40 -1.17
CA TRP A 157 -1.15 -5.90 -2.23
C TRP A 157 -2.52 -5.44 -1.72
N LYS A 158 -3.09 -4.41 -2.34
CA LYS A 158 -4.44 -3.91 -2.08
C LYS A 158 -5.35 -4.04 -3.29
#